data_AF-A0A1A8JNR9-F1
#
_entry.id   AF-A0A1A8JNR9-F1
#
_cell.length_a   1.000
_cell.length_b   1.000
_cell.length_c   1.000
_cell.angle_alpha   90.00
_cell.angle_beta   90.00
_cell.angle_gamma   90.00
#
_symmetry.space_group_name_H-M   'P 1'
#
loop_
_entity.id
_entity.type
_entity.pdbx_description
1 polymer ?
#
loop_
_entity_poly.entity_id
_entity_poly.type
_entity_poly.pdbx_seq_one_letter_code
_entity_poly.pdbx_strand_id
1 'polypeptide(L)'
;FLQVCYFTSVGVSENQWKKIRRTISEAVKEFTPCSPVNCSCHSSVLEHDLEPFKGGVSEDLMAATIQRGVGTHYQIIGHKLFRDSNCMFPARCSGVEHFLLEMIDRLPDVEMVVNVRDYPQVPQWVQPSLPVFSFSKTSEYRDIMYPAWTFWEGGPAVWPIYPTGLGRWDLMRDELKRSSAQWPW
;
A
#
# COMPACT_ATOMS: atom_id res chain seq x y z
N PHE A 1 -20.15 -41.55 -41.70
CA PHE A 1 -20.40 -41.11 -40.32
C PHE A 1 -19.57 -39.87 -40.06
N LEU A 2 -20.17 -38.68 -40.21
CA LEU A 2 -19.55 -37.41 -39.83
C LEU A 2 -20.27 -36.93 -38.57
N GLN A 3 -19.58 -36.97 -37.45
CA GLN A 3 -20.07 -36.50 -36.16
C GLN A 3 -19.78 -35.00 -36.07
N VAL A 4 -20.84 -34.19 -36.23
CA VAL A 4 -20.77 -32.74 -36.03
C VAL A 4 -20.77 -32.48 -34.52
N CYS A 5 -19.61 -32.08 -33.97
CA CYS A 5 -19.52 -31.58 -32.61
C CYS A 5 -20.18 -30.20 -32.54
N TYR A 6 -21.37 -30.13 -31.96
CA TYR A 6 -22.00 -28.87 -31.56
C TYR A 6 -21.18 -28.24 -30.43
N PHE A 7 -20.55 -27.10 -30.70
CA PHE A 7 -20.08 -26.20 -29.66
C PHE A 7 -21.32 -25.56 -29.00
N THR A 8 -21.72 -26.05 -27.83
CA THR A 8 -22.68 -25.37 -26.99
C THR A 8 -21.98 -24.21 -26.30
N SER A 9 -22.26 -22.98 -26.75
CA SER A 9 -21.93 -21.79 -25.98
C SER A 9 -22.72 -21.83 -24.68
N VAL A 10 -22.03 -21.97 -23.54
CA VAL A 10 -22.65 -21.82 -22.22
C VAL A 10 -22.98 -20.33 -22.03
N GLY A 11 -24.14 -19.91 -22.51
CA GLY A 11 -24.63 -18.55 -22.34
C GLY A 11 -25.01 -18.30 -20.88
N VAL A 12 -24.47 -17.23 -20.31
CA VAL A 12 -24.89 -16.72 -18.99
C VAL A 12 -26.38 -16.41 -19.00
N SER A 13 -27.14 -16.96 -18.04
CA SER A 13 -28.60 -16.78 -18.01
C SER A 13 -29.02 -15.32 -17.81
N GLU A 14 -30.15 -14.92 -18.38
CA GLU A 14 -30.71 -13.56 -18.28
C GLU A 14 -30.85 -13.09 -16.82
N ASN A 15 -31.18 -14.01 -15.91
CA ASN A 15 -31.28 -13.75 -14.47
C ASN A 15 -29.93 -13.35 -13.84
N GLN A 16 -28.83 -13.95 -14.29
CA GLN A 16 -27.49 -13.60 -13.81
C GLN A 16 -27.09 -12.20 -14.29
N TRP A 17 -27.40 -11.83 -15.53
CA TRP A 17 -27.20 -10.46 -16.03
C TRP A 17 -28.04 -9.43 -15.30
N LYS A 18 -29.29 -9.76 -14.96
CA LYS A 18 -30.15 -8.89 -14.15
C LYS A 18 -29.55 -8.60 -12.79
N LYS A 19 -29.00 -9.63 -12.12
CA LYS A 19 -28.30 -9.47 -10.83
C LYS A 19 -27.09 -8.54 -10.96
N ILE A 20 -26.23 -8.77 -11.96
CA ILE A 20 -25.03 -7.96 -12.21
C ILE A 20 -25.40 -6.50 -12.47
N ARG A 21 -26.35 -6.24 -13.37
CA ARG A 21 -26.79 -4.86 -13.69
C ARG A 21 -27.34 -4.13 -12.47
N ARG A 22 -28.11 -4.82 -11.63
CA ARG A 22 -28.62 -4.24 -10.38
C ARG A 22 -27.48 -3.84 -9.45
N THR A 23 -26.52 -4.74 -9.22
CA THR A 23 -25.33 -4.46 -8.39
C THR A 23 -24.52 -3.27 -8.92
N ILE A 24 -24.30 -3.19 -10.24
CA ILE A 24 -23.60 -2.04 -10.84
C ILE A 24 -24.38 -0.74 -10.63
N SER A 25 -25.70 -0.76 -10.87
CA SER A 25 -26.55 0.42 -10.73
C SER A 25 -26.56 0.95 -9.29
N GLU A 26 -26.67 0.05 -8.31
CA GLU A 26 -26.60 0.40 -6.88
C GLU A 26 -25.22 1.01 -6.53
N ALA A 27 -24.13 0.37 -6.95
CA ALA A 27 -22.78 0.87 -6.70
C ALA A 27 -22.52 2.24 -7.34
N VAL A 28 -22.96 2.47 -8.58
CA VAL A 28 -22.81 3.76 -9.26
C VAL A 28 -23.66 4.86 -8.58
N LYS A 29 -24.84 4.50 -8.06
CA LYS A 29 -25.70 5.44 -7.33
C LYS A 29 -25.10 5.86 -5.99
N GLU A 30 -24.42 4.94 -5.29
CA GLU A 30 -23.78 5.20 -3.99
C GLU A 30 -22.39 5.84 -4.12
N PHE A 31 -21.73 5.67 -5.27
CA PHE A 31 -20.40 6.21 -5.50
C PHE A 31 -20.38 7.74 -5.44
N THR A 32 -19.56 8.27 -4.54
CA THR A 32 -19.26 9.70 -4.46
C THR A 32 -17.85 9.94 -4.99
N PRO A 33 -17.68 10.70 -6.09
CA PRO A 33 -16.35 11.04 -6.59
C PRO A 33 -15.53 11.79 -5.53
N CYS A 34 -14.24 11.48 -5.44
CA CYS A 34 -13.34 12.34 -4.69
C CYS A 34 -12.95 13.56 -5.52
N SER A 35 -13.06 14.74 -4.93
CA SER A 35 -12.47 15.98 -5.45
C SER A 35 -11.19 16.27 -4.65
N PRO A 36 -10.00 15.90 -5.17
CA PRO A 36 -8.75 16.03 -4.42
C PRO A 36 -8.37 17.49 -4.21
N VAL A 37 -8.13 17.87 -2.95
CA VAL A 37 -7.21 18.94 -2.60
C VAL A 37 -5.95 18.23 -2.10
N ASN A 38 -4.95 18.08 -2.96
CA ASN A 38 -3.76 17.24 -2.74
C ASN A 38 -4.11 15.74 -2.59
N CYS A 39 -3.70 15.10 -1.48
CA CYS A 39 -3.93 13.68 -1.20
C CYS A 39 -5.20 13.40 -0.37
N SER A 40 -6.12 14.38 -0.24
CA SER A 40 -7.30 14.32 0.64
C SER A 40 -8.25 13.14 0.38
N CYS A 41 -8.19 12.53 -0.80
CA CYS A 41 -8.97 11.34 -1.13
C CYS A 41 -8.65 10.12 -0.24
N HIS A 42 -7.52 10.15 0.46
CA HIS A 42 -7.04 9.03 1.27
C HIS A 42 -6.99 9.34 2.77
N SER A 43 -7.49 10.50 3.21
CA SER A 43 -7.43 10.91 4.63
C SER A 43 -8.17 9.94 5.55
N SER A 44 -9.29 9.38 5.13
CA SER A 44 -10.06 8.42 5.94
C SER A 44 -9.27 7.15 6.26
N VAL A 45 -8.36 6.73 5.38
CA VAL A 45 -7.46 5.60 5.63
C VAL A 45 -6.48 5.94 6.75
N LEU A 46 -5.85 7.13 6.67
CA LEU A 46 -4.91 7.59 7.68
C LEU A 46 -5.59 7.76 9.05
N GLU A 47 -6.76 8.40 9.09
CA GLU A 47 -7.52 8.61 10.32
C GLU A 47 -7.91 7.29 10.98
N HIS A 48 -8.43 6.34 10.19
CA HIS A 48 -8.79 5.02 10.69
C HIS A 48 -7.58 4.24 11.23
N ASP A 49 -6.44 4.32 10.54
CA ASP A 49 -5.22 3.58 10.92
C ASP A 49 -4.55 4.15 12.17
N LEU A 50 -4.69 5.46 12.41
CA LEU A 50 -4.15 6.13 13.60
C LEU A 50 -5.09 6.08 14.82
N GLU A 51 -6.37 5.75 14.64
CA GLU A 51 -7.36 5.73 15.74
C GLU A 51 -6.92 4.87 16.95
N PRO A 52 -6.30 3.68 16.80
CA PRO A 52 -5.81 2.90 17.94
C PRO A 52 -4.75 3.61 18.80
N PHE A 53 -4.08 4.63 18.25
CA PHE A 53 -2.97 5.35 18.86
C PHE A 53 -3.36 6.77 19.30
N LYS A 54 -4.66 7.11 19.27
CA LYS A 54 -5.18 8.43 19.67
C LYS A 54 -4.85 8.82 21.12
N GLY A 55 -4.65 7.84 21.98
CA GLY A 55 -4.18 8.03 23.36
C GLY A 55 -2.70 8.43 23.48
N GLY A 56 -1.97 8.47 22.37
CA GLY A 56 -0.54 8.73 22.30
C GLY A 56 0.29 7.45 22.19
N VAL A 57 1.51 7.61 21.71
CA VAL A 57 2.54 6.56 21.68
C VAL A 57 3.60 6.96 22.70
N SER A 58 3.72 6.19 23.79
CA SER A 58 4.74 6.44 24.81
C SER A 58 6.11 5.89 24.38
N GLU A 59 7.17 6.37 25.05
CA GLU A 59 8.53 5.85 24.88
C GLU A 59 8.61 4.35 25.14
N ASP A 60 7.97 3.85 26.21
CA ASP A 60 7.91 2.40 26.51
C ASP A 60 7.21 1.60 25.40
N LEU A 61 6.14 2.16 24.79
CA LEU A 61 5.44 1.50 23.70
C LEU A 61 6.30 1.44 22.44
N MET A 62 7.02 2.51 22.14
CA MET A 62 7.97 2.55 21.03
C MET A 62 9.13 1.57 21.26
N ALA A 63 9.72 1.56 22.47
CA ALA A 63 10.77 0.63 22.85
C ALA A 63 10.32 -0.84 22.70
N ALA A 64 9.11 -1.18 23.16
CA ALA A 64 8.53 -2.50 22.96
C ALA A 64 8.31 -2.85 21.48
N THR A 65 7.95 -1.86 20.66
CA THR A 65 7.77 -2.03 19.20
C THR A 65 9.10 -2.33 18.51
N ILE A 66 10.15 -1.60 18.85
CA ILE A 66 11.52 -1.81 18.36
C ILE A 66 12.03 -3.19 18.79
N GLN A 67 11.88 -3.55 20.07
CA GLN A 67 12.33 -4.83 20.62
C GLN A 67 11.68 -6.03 19.92
N ARG A 68 10.45 -5.88 19.42
CA ARG A 68 9.75 -6.94 18.68
C ARG A 68 10.45 -7.29 17.36
N GLY A 69 11.25 -6.39 16.79
CA GLY A 69 12.10 -6.67 15.62
C GLY A 69 11.32 -6.95 14.32
N VAL A 70 10.11 -6.40 14.21
CA VAL A 70 9.18 -6.66 13.09
C VAL A 70 9.29 -5.64 11.95
N GLY A 71 10.11 -4.61 12.11
CA GLY A 71 10.38 -3.61 11.08
C GLY A 71 11.74 -2.96 11.30
N THR A 72 12.05 -1.97 10.47
CA THR A 72 13.26 -1.14 10.57
C THR A 72 12.94 0.13 11.33
N HIS A 73 13.71 0.44 12.37
CA HIS A 73 13.55 1.67 13.14
C HIS A 73 14.15 2.85 12.40
N TYR A 74 13.37 3.93 12.29
CA TYR A 74 13.77 5.22 11.74
C TYR A 74 13.54 6.30 12.78
N GLN A 75 14.42 7.30 12.77
CA GLN A 75 14.27 8.53 13.56
C GLN A 75 14.52 9.73 12.66
N ILE A 76 13.72 10.77 12.83
CA ILE A 76 13.93 12.08 12.24
C ILE A 76 14.19 13.03 13.40
N ILE A 77 15.37 13.64 13.42
CA ILE A 77 15.80 14.56 14.48
C ILE A 77 16.49 15.75 13.83
N GLY A 78 15.96 16.95 14.02
CA GLY A 78 16.49 18.18 13.43
C GLY A 78 16.57 18.09 11.91
N HIS A 79 15.51 17.61 11.25
CA HIS A 79 15.42 17.40 9.80
C HIS A 79 16.51 16.48 9.22
N LYS A 80 16.99 15.51 10.00
CA LYS A 80 17.94 14.48 9.54
C LYS A 80 17.37 13.10 9.79
N LEU A 81 17.47 12.23 8.79
CA LEU A 81 16.97 10.87 8.83
C LEU A 81 18.08 9.94 9.37
N PHE A 82 17.74 9.21 10.41
CA PHE A 82 18.55 8.15 11.01
C PHE A 82 17.78 6.85 10.90
N ARG A 83 18.51 5.74 10.82
CA ARG A 83 17.94 4.41 10.68
C ARG A 83 18.84 3.37 11.34
N ASP A 84 18.24 2.29 11.80
CA ASP A 84 18.97 1.05 12.08
C ASP A 84 19.91 0.66 10.93
N SER A 85 21.09 0.15 11.31
CA SER A 85 22.08 -0.32 10.34
C SER A 85 21.54 -1.46 9.47
N ASN A 86 20.73 -2.34 10.04
CA ASN A 86 20.18 -3.50 9.36
C ASN A 86 18.83 -3.20 8.70
N CYS A 87 18.79 -3.27 7.37
CA CYS A 87 17.55 -3.37 6.61
C CYS A 87 17.56 -4.67 5.80
N MET A 88 16.59 -5.55 6.07
CA MET A 88 16.49 -6.86 5.42
C MET A 88 16.30 -6.76 3.89
N PHE A 89 15.65 -5.70 3.41
CA PHE A 89 15.41 -5.45 1.99
C PHE A 89 15.92 -4.05 1.62
N PRO A 90 17.23 -3.88 1.33
CA PRO A 90 17.86 -2.56 1.17
C PRO A 90 17.20 -1.66 0.13
N ALA A 91 16.81 -2.21 -1.03
CA ALA A 91 16.10 -1.45 -2.07
C ALA A 91 14.71 -0.97 -1.60
N ARG A 92 14.02 -1.76 -0.77
CA ARG A 92 12.72 -1.35 -0.20
C ARG A 92 12.90 -0.20 0.80
N CYS A 93 13.91 -0.28 1.67
CA CYS A 93 14.25 0.84 2.55
C CYS A 93 14.63 2.09 1.75
N SER A 94 15.43 1.96 0.69
CA SER A 94 15.80 3.08 -0.19
C SER A 94 14.57 3.74 -0.82
N GLY A 95 13.58 2.93 -1.27
CA GLY A 95 12.30 3.43 -1.78
C GLY A 95 11.45 4.16 -0.74
N VAL A 96 11.48 3.75 0.53
CA VAL A 96 10.85 4.49 1.64
C VAL A 96 11.59 5.79 1.93
N GLU A 97 12.92 5.70 2.04
CA GLU A 97 13.83 6.81 2.34
C GLU A 97 13.72 7.93 1.30
N HIS A 98 13.54 7.59 0.01
CA HIS A 98 13.30 8.57 -1.05
C HIS A 98 12.20 9.57 -0.69
N PHE A 99 11.03 9.07 -0.26
CA PHE A 99 9.89 9.92 0.08
C PHE A 99 10.09 10.64 1.42
N LEU A 100 10.69 10.00 2.42
CA LEU A 100 10.99 10.63 3.70
C LEU A 100 11.95 11.81 3.53
N LEU A 101 13.00 11.64 2.72
CA LEU A 101 13.98 12.68 2.42
C LEU A 101 13.37 13.83 1.62
N GLU A 102 12.40 13.57 0.72
CA GLU A 102 11.70 14.62 -0.03
C GLU A 102 10.87 15.54 0.88
N MET A 103 10.38 15.03 2.01
CA MET A 103 9.54 15.78 2.95
C MET A 103 10.25 16.18 4.25
N ILE A 104 11.53 15.87 4.40
CA ILE A 104 12.24 15.92 5.68
C ILE A 104 12.28 17.31 6.32
N ASP A 105 12.41 18.36 5.52
CA ASP A 105 12.44 19.76 5.98
C ASP A 105 11.10 20.24 6.55
N ARG A 106 10.02 19.47 6.33
CA ARG A 106 8.66 19.78 6.82
C ARG A 106 8.21 18.84 7.94
N LEU A 107 8.97 17.78 8.21
CA LEU A 107 8.66 16.82 9.25
C LEU A 107 9.17 17.29 10.61
N PRO A 108 8.39 17.12 11.69
CA PRO A 108 8.88 17.33 13.04
C PRO A 108 9.84 16.20 13.45
N ASP A 109 10.45 16.35 14.62
CA ASP A 109 11.17 15.24 15.25
C ASP A 109 10.19 14.10 15.56
N VAL A 110 10.48 12.91 15.06
CA VAL A 110 9.60 11.74 15.17
C VAL A 110 10.40 10.46 14.98
N GLU A 111 9.95 9.37 15.58
CA GLU A 111 10.48 8.04 15.31
C GLU A 111 9.37 7.04 14.99
N MET A 112 9.72 6.01 14.23
CA MET A 112 8.76 5.04 13.70
C MET A 112 9.44 3.72 13.35
N VAL A 113 8.66 2.64 13.41
CA VAL A 113 9.07 1.32 12.94
C VAL A 113 8.36 1.02 11.62
N VAL A 114 9.15 0.91 10.54
CA VAL A 114 8.64 0.64 9.18
C VAL A 114 8.96 -0.79 8.80
N ASN A 115 7.92 -1.62 8.70
CA ASN A 115 8.01 -2.96 8.15
C ASN A 115 8.07 -2.91 6.62
N VAL A 116 9.20 -3.39 6.08
CA VAL A 116 9.43 -3.53 4.63
C VAL A 116 9.23 -4.97 4.12
N ARG A 117 8.68 -5.87 4.95
CA ARG A 117 8.30 -7.24 4.54
C ARG A 117 6.93 -7.23 3.85
N ASP A 118 6.59 -8.36 3.24
CA ASP A 118 5.34 -8.50 2.48
C ASP A 118 4.07 -8.56 3.36
N TYR A 119 4.19 -8.97 4.63
CA TYR A 119 3.07 -9.29 5.49
C TYR A 119 2.98 -8.35 6.71
N PRO A 120 1.77 -7.93 7.14
CA PRO A 120 1.58 -7.09 8.33
C PRO A 120 2.01 -7.79 9.63
N GLN A 121 2.22 -7.02 10.70
CA GLN A 121 2.92 -7.47 11.90
C GLN A 121 2.12 -7.33 13.20
N VAL A 122 1.00 -6.61 13.18
CA VAL A 122 0.23 -6.27 14.38
C VAL A 122 -1.20 -6.80 14.25
N PRO A 123 -1.45 -8.10 14.55
CA PRO A 123 -2.81 -8.63 14.58
C PRO A 123 -3.70 -7.90 15.59
N GLN A 124 -4.98 -7.71 15.27
CA GLN A 124 -5.92 -6.94 16.08
C GLN A 124 -6.18 -7.46 17.51
N TRP A 125 -5.86 -8.73 17.75
CA TRP A 125 -6.05 -9.39 19.06
C TRP A 125 -4.87 -9.17 20.01
N VAL A 126 -3.74 -8.63 19.54
CA VAL A 126 -2.60 -8.28 20.38
C VAL A 126 -2.84 -6.94 21.07
N GLN A 127 -2.62 -6.88 22.38
CA GLN A 127 -2.68 -5.65 23.18
C GLN A 127 -1.41 -5.49 24.05
N PRO A 128 -0.88 -4.25 24.20
CA PRO A 128 -1.30 -3.04 23.48
C PRO A 128 -0.98 -3.12 21.98
N SER A 129 -1.72 -2.36 21.16
CA SER A 129 -1.40 -2.23 19.74
C SER A 129 -0.06 -1.53 19.57
N LEU A 130 0.81 -2.10 18.74
CA LEU A 130 2.15 -1.55 18.47
C LEU A 130 2.12 -0.69 17.19
N PRO A 131 2.69 0.53 17.18
CA PRO A 131 2.72 1.41 16.02
C PRO A 131 3.75 0.94 14.97
N VAL A 132 3.35 -0.03 14.14
CA VAL A 132 4.17 -0.52 13.03
C VAL A 132 3.55 -0.08 11.71
N PHE A 133 4.37 0.48 10.82
CA PHE A 133 3.95 0.85 9.47
C PHE A 133 4.17 -0.34 8.51
N SER A 134 3.14 -0.75 7.78
CA SER A 134 3.19 -1.84 6.78
C SER A 134 2.47 -1.42 5.50
N PHE A 135 2.99 -1.76 4.31
CA PHE A 135 2.39 -1.28 3.04
C PHE A 135 1.01 -1.89 2.72
N SER A 136 0.66 -3.01 3.35
CA SER A 136 -0.57 -3.77 3.10
C SER A 136 -1.06 -4.45 4.37
N LYS A 137 -2.39 -4.52 4.54
CA LYS A 137 -3.05 -5.22 5.65
C LYS A 137 -4.50 -5.60 5.31
N THR A 138 -5.12 -6.40 6.17
CA THR A 138 -6.57 -6.59 6.23
C THR A 138 -7.15 -5.86 7.44
N SER A 139 -8.47 -5.86 7.60
CA SER A 139 -9.13 -5.35 8.81
C SER A 139 -8.77 -6.10 10.09
N GLU A 140 -8.10 -7.25 9.98
CA GLU A 140 -7.65 -8.06 11.12
C GLU A 140 -6.30 -7.60 11.69
N TYR A 141 -5.72 -6.52 11.14
CA TYR A 141 -4.42 -5.98 11.54
C TYR A 141 -4.50 -4.48 11.86
N ARG A 142 -3.65 -4.04 12.78
CA ARG A 142 -3.56 -2.68 13.30
C ARG A 142 -2.34 -1.91 12.78
N ASP A 143 -1.57 -2.51 11.88
CA ASP A 143 -0.48 -1.80 11.19
C ASP A 143 -0.99 -0.51 10.52
N ILE A 144 -0.16 0.52 10.47
CA ILE A 144 -0.48 1.78 9.81
C ILE A 144 -0.05 1.68 8.35
N MET A 145 -0.96 1.86 7.39
CA MET A 145 -0.60 1.76 5.98
C MET A 145 0.24 2.95 5.52
N TYR A 146 1.23 2.66 4.67
CA TYR A 146 2.04 3.68 3.99
C TYR A 146 2.18 3.37 2.49
N PRO A 147 2.42 4.38 1.63
CA PRO A 147 2.68 4.16 0.21
C PRO A 147 3.90 3.27 0.02
N ALA A 148 3.73 2.14 -0.66
CA ALA A 148 4.80 1.15 -0.81
C ALA A 148 6.05 1.72 -1.47
N TRP A 149 7.22 1.21 -1.06
CA TRP A 149 8.53 1.50 -1.65
C TRP A 149 8.54 1.46 -3.19
N THR A 150 7.78 0.55 -3.79
CA THR A 150 7.73 0.31 -5.24
C THR A 150 7.19 1.49 -6.05
N PHE A 151 6.61 2.52 -5.42
CA PHE A 151 6.33 3.78 -6.11
C PHE A 151 7.61 4.41 -6.65
N TRP A 152 8.74 4.20 -5.96
CA TRP A 152 10.08 4.61 -6.41
C TRP A 152 10.95 3.43 -6.84
N GLU A 153 11.20 2.44 -5.97
CA GLU A 153 12.06 1.28 -6.26
C GLU A 153 11.82 0.09 -5.31
N GLY A 154 12.55 -1.01 -5.50
CA GLY A 154 12.53 -2.16 -4.58
C GLY A 154 11.30 -3.08 -4.71
N GLY A 155 10.50 -2.90 -5.76
CA GLY A 155 9.45 -3.85 -6.14
C GLY A 155 10.00 -5.17 -6.70
N PRO A 156 9.13 -6.10 -7.13
CA PRO A 156 9.55 -7.40 -7.65
C PRO A 156 10.49 -7.30 -8.86
N ALA A 157 11.62 -7.99 -8.81
CA ALA A 157 12.58 -8.08 -9.90
C ALA A 157 12.23 -9.23 -10.86
N VAL A 158 11.23 -9.02 -11.70
CA VAL A 158 10.74 -10.03 -12.66
C VAL A 158 11.63 -10.02 -13.90
N TRP A 159 12.47 -11.04 -14.06
CA TRP A 159 13.33 -11.17 -15.23
C TRP A 159 12.55 -11.62 -16.47
N PRO A 160 12.78 -11.03 -17.68
CA PRO A 160 13.74 -9.97 -17.99
C PRO A 160 13.17 -8.53 -17.93
N ILE A 161 11.89 -8.37 -17.60
CA ILE A 161 11.16 -7.10 -17.79
C ILE A 161 11.48 -6.02 -16.75
N TYR A 162 11.83 -6.42 -15.51
CA TYR A 162 12.20 -5.51 -14.42
C TYR A 162 13.50 -5.99 -13.76
N PRO A 163 14.66 -5.88 -14.45
CA PRO A 163 15.93 -6.44 -13.96
C PRO A 163 16.42 -5.79 -12.65
N THR A 164 16.02 -4.54 -12.38
CA THR A 164 16.37 -3.78 -11.17
C THR A 164 15.19 -3.67 -10.18
N GLY A 165 14.16 -4.49 -10.34
CA GLY A 165 12.92 -4.38 -9.57
C GLY A 165 11.92 -3.39 -10.17
N LEU A 166 10.64 -3.70 -10.04
CA LEU A 166 9.56 -2.77 -10.37
C LEU A 166 9.70 -1.49 -9.52
N GLY A 167 9.50 -0.33 -10.15
CA GLY A 167 9.71 0.97 -9.55
C GLY A 167 9.19 2.09 -10.46
N ARG A 168 9.55 3.33 -10.13
CA ARG A 168 9.35 4.52 -10.96
C ARG A 168 7.93 4.64 -11.50
N TRP A 169 6.98 4.70 -10.57
CA TRP A 169 5.56 4.83 -10.91
C TRP A 169 5.27 6.07 -11.76
N ASP A 170 6.06 7.13 -11.59
CA ASP A 170 6.03 8.32 -12.43
C ASP A 170 6.24 7.96 -13.92
N LEU A 171 7.29 7.20 -14.24
CA LEU A 171 7.59 6.79 -15.62
C LEU A 171 6.61 5.74 -16.13
N MET A 172 6.27 4.76 -15.29
CA MET A 172 5.34 3.67 -15.64
C MET A 172 3.96 4.21 -16.04
N ARG A 173 3.46 5.25 -15.35
CA ARG A 173 2.19 5.89 -15.71
C ARG A 173 2.20 6.49 -17.12
N ASP A 174 3.29 7.13 -17.50
CA ASP A 174 3.43 7.73 -18.83
C ASP A 174 3.51 6.66 -19.93
N GLU A 175 4.20 5.56 -19.67
CA GLU A 175 4.26 4.41 -20.57
C GLU A 175 2.88 3.75 -20.75
N LEU A 176 2.17 3.48 -19.65
CA LEU A 176 0.83 2.91 -19.69
C LEU A 176 -0.15 3.83 -20.43
N LYS A 177 -0.05 5.15 -20.23
CA LYS A 177 -0.88 6.13 -20.94
C LYS A 177 -0.61 6.14 -22.44
N ARG A 178 0.66 6.00 -22.86
CA ARG A 178 0.99 5.87 -24.29
C ARG A 178 0.49 4.56 -24.87
N SER A 179 0.61 3.46 -24.13
CA SER A 179 0.15 2.15 -24.58
C SER A 179 -1.37 2.11 -24.72
N SER A 180 -2.13 2.64 -23.75
CA SER A 180 -3.60 2.64 -23.82
C SER A 180 -4.15 3.42 -25.02
N ALA A 181 -3.48 4.48 -25.46
CA ALA A 181 -3.85 5.21 -26.67
C ALA A 181 -3.69 4.39 -27.97
N GLN A 182 -2.86 3.35 -27.95
CA GLN A 182 -2.65 2.45 -29.10
C GLN A 182 -3.67 1.31 -29.15
N TRP A 183 -4.36 1.05 -28.03
CA TRP A 183 -5.29 -0.07 -27.86
C TRP A 183 -6.67 0.44 -27.41
N PRO A 184 -7.45 1.11 -28.29
CA PRO A 184 -8.81 1.49 -27.97
C PRO A 184 -9.68 0.25 -27.73
N TRP A 185 -10.70 0.40 -26.88
CA TRP A 185 -11.71 -0.63 -26.64
C TRP A 185 -12.49 -0.97 -27.92
#